data_AF-A0AAC9NCS1-F1
#
_entry.id   AF-A0AAC9NCS1-F1
#
_cell.length_a   1.000
_cell.length_b   1.000
_cell.length_c   1.000
_cell.angle_alpha   90.00
_cell.angle_beta   90.00
_cell.angle_gamma   90.00
#
_symmetry.space_group_name_H-M   'P 1'
#
loop_
_entity.id
_entity.type
_entity.pdbx_description
1 polymer ?
#
loop_
_entity_poly.entity_id
_entity_poly.type
_entity_poly.pdbx_seq_one_letter_code
_entity_poly.pdbx_strand_id
1 'polypeptide(L)'
;MVTGLEKLVLMRKKCSFFIGIVLLTGVGVSGFKQYETMLLEEYKIVPEGPLSYDFPYSDLAMEESGELLAIPFIGKTYVGFKQALAVRESYGLYRIVNSYGYMGKYQFGKVALRSIGVTDTTNFLHDPLMQEKAFDALVAKNKWILRKEIEKFDGKRIGGIAITESGILAAAHLGGAGSVKKFLNSNGANGFQDGYGTSIRTYLKSFSGYDVSDITAEKDAVVML
;
A
#
# COMPACT_ATOMS: atom_id res chain seq x y z
N MET A 1 -25.03 -37.69 -47.74
CA MET A 1 -25.46 -38.55 -46.61
C MET A 1 -24.25 -38.77 -45.72
N VAL A 2 -24.21 -38.15 -44.53
CA VAL A 2 -23.16 -38.41 -43.53
C VAL A 2 -23.44 -39.77 -42.90
N THR A 3 -22.46 -40.67 -42.95
CA THR A 3 -22.64 -42.07 -42.53
C THR A 3 -22.79 -42.18 -41.01
N GLY A 4 -23.49 -43.21 -40.51
CA GLY A 4 -23.76 -43.37 -39.06
C GLY A 4 -22.50 -43.41 -38.18
N LEU A 5 -21.37 -43.83 -38.76
CA LEU A 5 -20.07 -43.87 -38.09
C LEU A 5 -19.49 -42.48 -37.83
N GLU A 6 -19.65 -41.54 -38.77
CA GLU A 6 -19.17 -40.16 -38.63
C GLU A 6 -19.96 -39.39 -37.55
N LYS A 7 -21.27 -39.66 -37.43
CA LYS A 7 -22.10 -39.09 -36.35
C LYS A 7 -21.67 -39.59 -34.97
N LEU A 8 -21.30 -40.87 -34.84
CA LEU A 8 -20.82 -41.48 -33.59
C LEU A 8 -19.47 -40.90 -33.15
N VAL A 9 -18.53 -40.71 -34.09
CA VAL A 9 -17.23 -40.08 -33.82
C VAL A 9 -17.40 -38.61 -33.41
N LEU A 10 -18.31 -37.89 -34.07
CA LEU A 10 -18.63 -36.50 -33.72
C LEU A 10 -19.30 -36.38 -32.33
N MET A 11 -20.23 -37.29 -31.99
CA MET A 11 -20.86 -37.34 -30.67
C MET A 11 -19.85 -37.66 -29.56
N ARG A 12 -18.92 -38.59 -29.81
CA ARG A 12 -17.87 -38.95 -28.84
C ARG A 12 -16.91 -37.78 -28.56
N LYS A 13 -16.52 -37.02 -29.60
CA LYS A 13 -15.68 -35.80 -29.46
C LYS A 13 -16.41 -34.68 -28.73
N LYS A 14 -17.72 -34.49 -28.95
CA LYS A 14 -18.54 -33.50 -28.24
C LYS A 14 -18.71 -33.86 -26.76
N CYS A 15 -18.96 -35.13 -26.41
CA CYS A 15 -19.06 -35.55 -25.02
C CYS A 15 -17.74 -35.39 -24.24
N SER A 16 -16.60 -35.72 -24.86
CA SER A 16 -15.28 -35.50 -24.23
C SER A 16 -15.00 -34.01 -23.93
N PHE A 17 -15.48 -33.10 -24.78
CA PHE A 17 -15.34 -31.65 -24.59
C PHE A 17 -16.16 -31.13 -23.40
N PHE A 18 -17.41 -31.60 -23.24
CA PHE A 18 -18.25 -31.19 -22.10
C PHE A 18 -17.77 -31.78 -20.76
N ILE A 19 -17.26 -33.01 -20.74
CA ILE A 19 -16.65 -33.60 -19.52
C ILE A 19 -15.40 -32.80 -19.09
N GLY A 20 -14.61 -32.31 -20.05
CA GLY A 20 -13.45 -31.45 -19.78
C GLY A 20 -13.83 -30.12 -19.12
N ILE A 21 -14.92 -29.47 -19.54
CA ILE A 21 -15.40 -28.20 -18.95
C ILE A 21 -15.91 -28.40 -17.52
N VAL A 22 -16.58 -29.52 -17.24
CA VAL A 22 -17.07 -29.83 -15.87
C VAL A 22 -15.91 -30.09 -14.90
N LEU A 23 -14.83 -30.75 -15.35
CA LEU A 23 -13.63 -30.94 -14.53
C LEU A 23 -12.86 -29.62 -14.30
N LEU A 24 -12.81 -28.72 -15.30
CA LEU A 24 -12.14 -27.41 -15.17
C LEU A 24 -12.88 -26.45 -14.24
N THR A 25 -14.20 -26.50 -14.22
CA THR A 25 -15.04 -25.67 -13.34
C THR A 25 -15.15 -26.24 -11.92
N GLY A 26 -15.16 -27.58 -11.76
CA GLY A 26 -15.18 -28.23 -10.44
C GLY A 26 -13.93 -27.99 -9.59
N VAL A 27 -12.76 -27.83 -10.22
CA VAL A 27 -11.51 -27.49 -9.50
C VAL A 27 -11.49 -26.02 -9.03
N GLY A 28 -12.24 -25.13 -9.68
CA GLY A 28 -12.31 -23.71 -9.33
C GLY A 28 -13.03 -23.39 -8.02
N VAL A 29 -13.95 -24.26 -7.57
CA VAL A 29 -14.76 -24.01 -6.36
C VAL A 29 -14.11 -24.59 -5.09
N SER A 30 -13.22 -25.58 -5.24
CA SER A 30 -12.46 -26.19 -4.13
C SER A 30 -11.31 -25.30 -3.61
N GLY A 31 -10.94 -24.25 -4.38
CA GLY A 31 -9.80 -23.38 -4.08
C GLY A 31 -10.08 -22.24 -3.08
N PHE A 32 -11.34 -21.98 -2.73
CA PHE A 32 -11.65 -20.98 -1.71
C PHE A 32 -11.51 -21.60 -0.31
N LYS A 33 -10.26 -21.78 0.14
CA LYS A 33 -9.97 -21.87 1.56
C LYS A 33 -10.42 -20.57 2.20
N GLN A 34 -11.45 -20.66 3.03
CA GLN A 34 -11.87 -19.64 3.97
C GLN A 34 -10.67 -19.37 4.89
N TYR A 35 -9.84 -18.36 4.55
CA TYR A 35 -8.73 -17.96 5.39
C TYR A 35 -9.31 -17.31 6.64
N GLU A 36 -8.98 -17.90 7.78
CA GLU A 36 -9.46 -17.49 9.09
C GLU A 36 -9.18 -16.02 9.35
N THR A 37 -10.24 -15.31 9.75
CA THR A 37 -10.20 -13.97 10.34
C THR A 37 -9.59 -13.96 11.75
N MET A 38 -8.88 -15.01 12.16
CA MET A 38 -8.28 -15.16 13.48
C MET A 38 -6.83 -14.68 13.50
N LEU A 39 -6.59 -13.38 13.29
CA LEU A 39 -5.27 -12.78 13.57
C LEU A 39 -5.36 -11.33 14.06
N LEU A 40 -6.56 -10.73 14.21
CA LEU A 40 -6.68 -9.34 14.65
C LEU A 40 -6.76 -9.18 16.17
N GLU A 41 -7.24 -10.20 16.90
CA GLU A 41 -7.38 -10.12 18.36
C GLU A 41 -6.04 -10.23 19.09
N GLU A 42 -5.13 -11.07 18.64
CA GLU A 42 -3.82 -11.28 19.27
C GLU A 42 -2.87 -10.08 19.12
N TYR A 43 -3.12 -9.20 18.14
CA TYR A 43 -2.27 -8.04 17.83
C TYR A 43 -2.88 -6.70 18.28
N LYS A 44 -4.05 -6.74 18.94
CA LYS A 44 -4.68 -5.56 19.51
C LYS A 44 -3.91 -5.16 20.78
N ILE A 45 -3.07 -4.14 20.67
CA ILE A 45 -2.48 -3.49 21.85
C ILE A 45 -3.62 -2.74 22.56
N VAL A 46 -4.18 -3.32 23.61
CA VAL A 46 -5.12 -2.64 24.51
C VAL A 46 -4.27 -1.92 25.56
N PRO A 47 -4.29 -0.58 25.62
CA PRO A 47 -3.58 0.15 26.67
C PRO A 47 -4.13 -0.27 28.04
N GLU A 48 -3.28 -0.79 28.93
CA GLU A 48 -3.68 -1.19 30.29
C GLU A 48 -3.87 0.01 31.25
N GLY A 49 -3.65 1.23 30.75
CA GLY A 49 -3.79 2.45 31.54
C GLY A 49 -4.21 3.65 30.68
N PRO A 50 -4.59 4.76 31.32
CA PRO A 50 -4.91 5.99 30.63
C PRO A 50 -3.68 6.47 29.83
N LEU A 51 -3.86 6.64 28.51
CA LEU A 51 -2.87 7.25 27.63
C LEU A 51 -2.73 8.73 28.01
N SER A 52 -1.67 9.08 28.75
CA SER A 52 -1.31 10.47 29.06
C SER A 52 -0.47 11.04 27.91
N TYR A 53 -0.96 12.08 27.25
CA TYR A 53 -0.24 12.81 26.22
C TYR A 53 -0.20 14.29 26.58
N ASP A 54 0.97 14.77 27.00
CA ASP A 54 1.19 16.20 27.23
C ASP A 54 1.61 16.85 25.91
N PHE A 55 0.73 17.65 25.31
CA PHE A 55 1.05 18.41 24.11
C PHE A 55 0.71 19.89 24.28
N PRO A 56 1.66 20.82 24.07
CA PRO A 56 1.38 22.24 24.07
C PRO A 56 0.92 22.66 22.67
N TYR A 57 -0.38 22.91 22.49
CA TYR A 57 -0.85 23.67 21.33
C TYR A 57 -2.02 24.59 21.74
N SER A 58 -1.70 25.86 21.89
CA SER A 58 -2.65 26.95 22.07
C SER A 58 -3.20 27.39 20.71
N ASP A 59 -4.49 27.66 20.68
CA ASP A 59 -5.22 28.45 19.67
C ASP A 59 -5.60 27.74 18.37
N LEU A 60 -6.57 26.81 18.45
CA LEU A 60 -7.59 26.69 17.41
C LEU A 60 -8.96 26.52 18.08
N ALA A 61 -9.76 27.58 18.01
CA ALA A 61 -11.14 27.60 18.47
C ALA A 61 -11.95 26.53 17.72
N MET A 62 -12.54 25.61 18.48
CA MET A 62 -13.53 24.65 17.99
C MET A 62 -14.85 24.94 18.69
N GLU A 63 -15.87 25.26 17.91
CA GLU A 63 -17.26 25.31 18.35
C GLU A 63 -17.72 23.92 18.84
N GLU A 64 -18.59 23.96 19.85
CA GLU A 64 -19.17 22.81 20.56
C GLU A 64 -19.94 21.84 19.66
N SER A 65 -19.72 20.54 19.86
CA SER A 65 -20.83 19.62 20.21
C SER A 65 -20.31 18.21 20.57
N GLY A 66 -20.49 17.82 21.83
CA GLY A 66 -20.94 16.48 22.25
C GLY A 66 -20.05 15.27 21.98
N GLU A 67 -19.12 15.04 22.91
CA GLU A 67 -18.56 13.73 23.36
C GLU A 67 -18.63 12.53 22.39
N LEU A 68 -17.68 12.49 21.47
CA LEU A 68 -17.01 11.26 21.08
C LEU A 68 -15.53 11.53 21.31
N LEU A 69 -14.86 10.70 22.11
CA LEU A 69 -13.40 10.69 22.35
C LEU A 69 -12.67 11.28 21.13
N ALA A 70 -12.30 12.57 21.20
CA ALA A 70 -11.71 13.28 20.09
C ALA A 70 -10.27 12.77 19.96
N ILE A 71 -10.13 11.60 19.34
CA ILE A 71 -8.84 11.14 18.83
C ILE A 71 -8.33 12.32 17.99
N PRO A 72 -7.21 12.95 18.37
CA PRO A 72 -6.75 14.16 17.71
C PRO A 72 -6.71 13.87 16.21
N PHE A 73 -7.54 14.60 15.46
CA PHE A 73 -7.56 14.49 14.02
C PHE A 73 -6.22 15.04 13.54
N ILE A 74 -5.25 14.15 13.34
CA ILE A 74 -3.90 14.46 12.86
C ILE A 74 -3.95 15.21 11.51
N GLY A 75 -5.11 15.18 10.85
CA GLY A 75 -5.41 16.01 9.70
C GLY A 75 -4.54 15.65 8.51
N LYS A 76 -4.31 16.66 7.67
CA LYS A 76 -3.47 16.52 6.48
C LYS A 76 -2.01 16.85 6.78
N THR A 77 -1.49 16.51 7.96
CA THR A 77 -0.06 16.68 8.29
C THR A 77 0.78 15.50 7.81
N TYR A 78 2.11 15.59 7.92
CA TYR A 78 3.00 14.46 7.61
C TYR A 78 2.75 13.26 8.54
N VAL A 79 2.48 13.50 9.83
CA VAL A 79 2.11 12.41 10.75
C VAL A 79 0.81 11.74 10.28
N GLY A 80 -0.15 12.52 9.80
CA GLY A 80 -1.42 12.02 9.25
C GLY A 80 -1.20 11.18 8.00
N PHE A 81 -0.27 11.60 7.13
CA PHE A 81 0.15 10.84 5.97
C PHE A 81 0.72 9.48 6.37
N LYS A 82 1.65 9.44 7.33
CA LYS A 82 2.22 8.18 7.84
C LYS A 82 1.15 7.25 8.38
N GLN A 83 0.26 7.76 9.24
CA GLN A 83 -0.79 6.93 9.85
C GLN A 83 -1.81 6.42 8.84
N ALA A 84 -2.24 7.25 7.88
CA ALA A 84 -3.13 6.80 6.82
C ALA A 84 -2.50 5.68 5.98
N LEU A 85 -1.21 5.80 5.68
CA LEU A 85 -0.47 4.81 4.90
C LEU A 85 -0.29 3.52 5.71
N ALA A 86 0.10 3.62 6.98
CA ALA A 86 0.19 2.49 7.89
C ALA A 86 -1.12 1.72 8.04
N VAL A 87 -2.26 2.43 8.16
CA VAL A 87 -3.58 1.79 8.23
C VAL A 87 -3.89 1.04 6.94
N ARG A 88 -3.60 1.66 5.78
CA ARG A 88 -3.84 1.04 4.47
C ARG A 88 -2.97 -0.21 4.20
N GLU A 89 -1.75 -0.23 4.74
CA GLU A 89 -0.78 -1.30 4.53
C GLU A 89 -0.96 -2.46 5.52
N SER A 90 -1.21 -2.16 6.80
CA SER A 90 -1.12 -3.17 7.87
C SER A 90 -2.13 -2.99 9.02
N TYR A 91 -3.04 -2.02 8.94
CA TYR A 91 -3.80 -1.53 10.09
C TYR A 91 -2.91 -1.00 11.24
N GLY A 92 -1.68 -0.57 10.94
CA GLY A 92 -0.74 -0.05 11.94
C GLY A 92 0.09 -1.12 12.66
N LEU A 93 0.01 -2.39 12.25
CA LEU A 93 0.65 -3.51 12.94
C LEU A 93 2.12 -3.68 12.57
N TYR A 94 3.02 -3.58 13.55
CA TYR A 94 4.48 -3.65 13.33
C TYR A 94 5.02 -5.06 13.06
N ARG A 95 4.29 -6.12 13.40
CA ARG A 95 4.82 -7.50 13.42
C ARG A 95 4.23 -8.42 12.37
N ILE A 96 3.53 -7.88 11.38
CA ILE A 96 2.88 -8.68 10.34
C ILE A 96 3.77 -8.84 9.12
N VAL A 97 3.62 -9.97 8.42
CA VAL A 97 4.26 -10.24 7.12
C VAL A 97 3.19 -10.81 6.19
N ASN A 98 3.03 -10.23 5.00
CA ASN A 98 2.04 -10.72 4.04
C ASN A 98 2.55 -11.90 3.20
N SER A 99 1.67 -12.44 2.35
CA SER A 99 1.98 -13.60 1.49
C SER A 99 3.10 -13.36 0.48
N TYR A 100 3.43 -12.11 0.16
CA TYR A 100 4.54 -11.73 -0.72
C TYR A 100 5.82 -11.39 0.06
N GLY A 101 5.82 -11.53 1.39
CA GLY A 101 6.97 -11.26 2.25
C GLY A 101 7.23 -9.78 2.51
N TYR A 102 6.24 -8.91 2.30
CA TYR A 102 6.30 -7.51 2.74
C TYR A 102 5.95 -7.46 4.23
N MET A 103 6.64 -6.62 4.97
CA MET A 103 6.69 -6.76 6.43
C MET A 103 6.56 -5.45 7.19
N GLY A 104 5.99 -5.54 8.38
CA GLY A 104 5.84 -4.45 9.32
C GLY A 104 4.69 -3.48 8.99
N LYS A 105 4.66 -2.40 9.77
CA LYS A 105 3.59 -1.40 9.78
C LYS A 105 3.33 -0.77 8.42
N TYR A 106 4.38 -0.61 7.62
CA TYR A 106 4.29 0.00 6.30
C TYR A 106 4.46 -1.03 5.17
N GLN A 107 4.42 -2.33 5.48
CA GLN A 107 4.59 -3.41 4.52
C GLN A 107 5.81 -3.18 3.61
N PHE A 108 7.03 -3.18 4.16
CA PHE A 108 8.22 -3.01 3.35
C PHE A 108 8.62 -4.29 2.63
N GLY A 109 8.97 -4.17 1.34
CA GLY A 109 9.67 -5.23 0.62
C GLY A 109 11.17 -5.26 0.97
N LYS A 110 11.78 -6.46 0.96
CA LYS A 110 13.21 -6.65 1.28
C LYS A 110 14.15 -5.79 0.42
N VAL A 111 13.81 -5.55 -0.84
CA VAL A 111 14.61 -4.70 -1.74
C VAL A 111 14.58 -3.25 -1.30
N ALA A 112 13.41 -2.73 -0.90
CA ALA A 112 13.26 -1.38 -0.39
C ALA A 112 14.06 -1.19 0.90
N LEU A 113 13.97 -2.12 1.85
CA LEU A 113 14.75 -2.10 3.09
C LEU A 113 16.26 -2.03 2.83
N ARG A 114 16.77 -2.90 1.95
CA ARG A 114 18.19 -2.87 1.59
C ARG A 114 18.61 -1.53 0.97
N SER A 115 17.73 -0.90 0.19
CA SER A 115 18.04 0.39 -0.44
C SER A 115 18.25 1.52 0.55
N ILE A 116 17.77 1.38 1.79
CA ILE A 116 17.91 2.33 2.90
C ILE A 116 18.77 1.76 4.05
N GLY A 117 19.60 0.74 3.77
CA GLY A 117 20.58 0.22 4.72
C GLY A 117 20.07 -0.84 5.71
N VAL A 118 18.80 -1.25 5.62
CA VAL A 118 18.24 -2.30 6.49
C VAL A 118 18.38 -3.67 5.81
N THR A 119 19.23 -4.53 6.36
CA THR A 119 19.48 -5.89 5.85
C THR A 119 18.92 -6.98 6.77
N ASP A 120 18.94 -6.76 8.09
CA ASP A 120 18.39 -7.67 9.09
C ASP A 120 16.87 -7.47 9.21
N THR A 121 16.12 -8.26 8.44
CA THR A 121 14.65 -8.23 8.44
C THR A 121 14.05 -8.77 9.73
N THR A 122 14.76 -9.63 10.46
CA THR A 122 14.27 -10.21 11.72
C THR A 122 14.30 -9.15 12.81
N ASN A 123 15.43 -8.44 12.95
CA ASN A 123 15.53 -7.32 13.88
C ASN A 123 14.55 -6.19 13.49
N PHE A 124 14.48 -5.85 12.21
CA PHE A 124 13.54 -4.85 11.69
C PHE A 124 12.07 -5.10 12.13
N LEU A 125 11.62 -6.36 12.09
CA LEU A 125 10.24 -6.69 12.47
C LEU A 125 9.98 -6.52 13.97
N HIS A 126 11.02 -6.63 14.80
CA HIS A 126 10.92 -6.53 16.26
C HIS A 126 11.20 -5.13 16.79
N ASP A 127 11.65 -4.19 15.94
CA ASP A 127 12.00 -2.82 16.30
C ASP A 127 11.05 -1.80 15.63
N PRO A 128 9.96 -1.38 16.31
CA PRO A 128 9.04 -0.37 15.80
C PRO A 128 9.71 0.96 15.42
N LEU A 129 10.72 1.39 16.18
CA LEU A 129 11.42 2.64 15.92
C LEU A 129 12.21 2.56 14.61
N MET A 130 12.86 1.42 14.35
CA MET A 130 13.52 1.17 13.07
C MET A 130 12.54 1.20 11.90
N GLN A 131 11.30 0.75 12.06
CA GLN A 131 10.28 0.84 11.00
C GLN A 131 9.84 2.27 10.72
N GLU A 132 9.71 3.11 11.74
CA GLU A 132 9.42 4.54 11.58
C GLU A 132 10.58 5.26 10.87
N LYS A 133 11.82 5.04 11.32
CA LYS A 133 13.02 5.60 10.67
C LYS A 133 13.17 5.12 9.22
N ALA A 134 12.83 3.86 8.94
CA ALA A 134 12.86 3.30 7.59
C ALA A 134 11.85 3.97 6.67
N PHE A 135 10.66 4.33 7.18
CA PHE A 135 9.67 5.07 6.41
C PHE A 135 10.18 6.46 6.05
N ASP A 136 10.69 7.19 7.04
CA ASP A 136 11.21 8.54 6.83
C ASP A 136 12.36 8.53 5.80
N ALA A 137 13.31 7.58 5.92
CA ALA A 137 14.42 7.42 4.97
C ALA A 137 13.95 7.04 3.55
N LEU A 138 12.99 6.12 3.41
CA LEU A 138 12.50 5.72 2.09
C LEU A 138 11.74 6.85 1.40
N VAL A 139 10.92 7.60 2.14
CA VAL A 139 10.17 8.73 1.58
C VAL A 139 11.12 9.87 1.19
N ALA A 140 12.13 10.19 1.99
CA ALA A 140 13.17 11.17 1.64
C ALA A 140 13.91 10.79 0.35
N LYS A 141 14.31 9.51 0.21
CA LYS A 141 14.94 8.97 -0.99
C LYS A 141 14.02 9.02 -2.20
N ASN A 142 12.76 8.62 -2.06
CA ASN A 142 11.77 8.71 -3.14
C ASN A 142 11.52 10.15 -3.57
N LYS A 143 11.42 11.09 -2.62
CA LYS A 143 11.28 12.53 -2.90
C LYS A 143 12.46 13.04 -3.72
N TRP A 144 13.69 12.63 -3.37
CA TRP A 144 14.86 12.97 -4.18
C TRP A 144 14.80 12.38 -5.60
N ILE A 145 14.44 11.10 -5.75
CA ILE A 145 14.38 10.42 -7.07
C ILE A 145 13.34 11.05 -7.99
N LEU A 146 12.22 11.51 -7.41
CA LEU A 146 11.05 12.04 -8.10
C LEU A 146 10.96 13.57 -8.12
N ARG A 147 11.95 14.29 -7.58
CA ARG A 147 11.91 15.76 -7.44
C ARG A 147 11.50 16.49 -8.73
N LYS A 148 11.97 16.03 -9.89
CA LYS A 148 11.64 16.62 -11.20
C LYS A 148 10.20 16.33 -11.61
N GLU A 149 9.72 15.12 -11.30
CA GLU A 149 8.32 14.75 -11.54
C GLU A 149 7.38 15.48 -10.58
N ILE A 150 7.75 15.66 -9.31
CA ILE A 150 7.00 16.45 -8.34
C ILE A 150 6.87 17.89 -8.85
N GLU A 151 7.99 18.55 -9.15
CA GLU A 151 7.99 19.92 -9.70
C GLU A 151 7.15 20.05 -10.97
N LYS A 152 7.21 19.05 -11.86
CA LYS A 152 6.50 19.07 -13.14
C LYS A 152 5.00 18.77 -13.02
N PHE A 153 4.58 17.91 -12.09
CA PHE A 153 3.23 17.35 -12.09
C PHE A 153 2.38 17.70 -10.86
N ASP A 154 2.97 18.21 -9.79
CA ASP A 154 2.21 18.68 -8.63
C ASP A 154 1.18 19.75 -9.04
N GLY A 155 -0.03 19.63 -8.50
CA GLY A 155 -1.18 20.48 -8.86
C GLY A 155 -1.85 20.15 -10.20
N LYS A 156 -1.30 19.25 -11.03
CA LYS A 156 -1.90 18.88 -12.33
C LYS A 156 -2.96 17.79 -12.18
N ARG A 157 -3.65 17.50 -13.29
CA ARG A 157 -4.62 16.39 -13.39
C ARG A 157 -4.22 15.41 -14.48
N ILE A 158 -4.22 14.12 -14.16
CA ILE A 158 -3.98 13.04 -15.12
C ILE A 158 -5.14 12.04 -15.04
N GLY A 159 -5.88 11.87 -16.15
CA GLY A 159 -7.03 10.97 -16.20
C GLY A 159 -8.03 11.21 -15.06
N GLY A 160 -8.35 12.47 -14.79
CA GLY A 160 -9.32 12.87 -13.76
C GLY A 160 -8.80 12.86 -12.31
N ILE A 161 -7.53 12.56 -12.07
CA ILE A 161 -6.95 12.52 -10.71
C ILE A 161 -6.05 13.72 -10.51
N ALA A 162 -6.25 14.44 -9.40
CA ALA A 162 -5.33 15.48 -8.95
C ALA A 162 -4.03 14.82 -8.51
N ILE A 163 -2.93 15.24 -9.14
CA ILE A 163 -1.59 14.81 -8.78
C ILE A 163 -1.07 15.77 -7.71
N THR A 164 -0.66 15.20 -6.58
CA THR A 164 -0.08 15.94 -5.46
C THR A 164 1.24 15.30 -5.05
N GLU A 165 2.14 16.07 -4.44
CA GLU A 165 3.39 15.53 -3.92
C GLU A 165 3.16 14.33 -2.98
N SER A 166 2.25 14.44 -2.02
CA SER A 166 1.91 13.34 -1.10
C SER A 166 1.38 12.11 -1.83
N GLY A 167 0.52 12.29 -2.84
CA GLY A 167 0.06 11.19 -3.69
C GLY A 167 1.20 10.51 -4.46
N ILE A 168 2.15 11.30 -4.98
CA ILE A 168 3.34 10.80 -5.69
C ILE A 168 4.21 9.96 -4.76
N LEU A 169 4.47 10.44 -3.54
CA LEU A 169 5.29 9.75 -2.54
C LEU A 169 4.64 8.44 -2.08
N ALA A 170 3.32 8.45 -1.83
CA ALA A 170 2.59 7.22 -1.50
C ALA A 170 2.62 6.23 -2.67
N ALA A 171 2.38 6.67 -3.89
CA ALA A 171 2.44 5.79 -5.05
C ALA A 171 3.85 5.19 -5.26
N ALA A 172 4.90 5.93 -4.89
CA ALA A 172 6.27 5.45 -4.91
C ALA A 172 6.55 4.42 -3.81
N HIS A 173 5.90 4.54 -2.65
CA HIS A 173 5.91 3.51 -1.60
C HIS A 173 5.36 2.18 -2.11
N LEU A 174 4.19 2.23 -2.78
CA LEU A 174 3.54 1.04 -3.34
C LEU A 174 4.34 0.39 -4.48
N GLY A 175 4.64 1.16 -5.53
CA GLY A 175 5.11 0.63 -6.81
C GLY A 175 6.56 0.97 -7.16
N GLY A 176 7.26 1.68 -6.28
CA GLY A 176 8.59 2.23 -6.52
C GLY A 176 8.57 3.50 -7.37
N ALA A 177 9.57 4.36 -7.15
CA ALA A 177 9.71 5.63 -7.87
C ALA A 177 9.81 5.47 -9.40
N GLY A 178 10.44 4.40 -9.89
CA GLY A 178 10.55 4.14 -11.33
C GLY A 178 9.19 3.94 -12.01
N SER A 179 8.26 3.25 -11.34
CA SER A 179 6.90 3.01 -11.85
C SER A 179 6.09 4.30 -11.86
N VAL A 180 6.20 5.12 -10.82
CA VAL A 180 5.55 6.44 -10.75
C VAL A 180 6.07 7.36 -11.86
N LYS A 181 7.39 7.38 -12.08
CA LYS A 181 8.02 8.14 -13.16
C LYS A 181 7.48 7.76 -14.53
N LYS A 182 7.32 6.46 -14.81
CA LYS A 182 6.71 5.96 -16.06
C LYS A 182 5.24 6.36 -16.19
N PHE A 183 4.46 6.25 -15.11
CA PHE A 183 3.06 6.66 -15.10
C PHE A 183 2.92 8.16 -15.42
N LEU A 184 3.63 9.02 -14.69
CA LEU A 184 3.54 10.48 -14.85
C LEU A 184 4.00 10.93 -16.23
N ASN A 185 5.17 10.45 -16.70
CA ASN A 185 5.72 10.89 -17.98
C ASN A 185 4.98 10.34 -19.21
N SER A 186 4.19 9.28 -19.04
CA SER A 186 3.28 8.78 -20.09
C SER A 186 1.88 9.39 -20.00
N ASN A 187 1.69 10.42 -19.17
CA ASN A 187 0.40 11.05 -18.90
C ASN A 187 -0.68 10.01 -18.48
N GLY A 188 -0.27 9.03 -17.68
CA GLY A 188 -1.14 7.99 -17.13
C GLY A 188 -1.46 6.82 -18.07
N ALA A 189 -0.83 6.74 -19.24
CA ALA A 189 -0.98 5.60 -20.15
C ALA A 189 -0.30 4.33 -19.64
N ASN A 190 0.88 4.46 -19.03
CA ASN A 190 1.56 3.36 -18.36
C ASN A 190 1.01 3.20 -16.94
N GLY A 191 0.80 1.96 -16.50
CA GLY A 191 0.35 1.64 -15.14
C GLY A 191 1.28 0.67 -14.42
N PHE A 192 1.10 0.59 -13.10
CA PHE A 192 1.62 -0.47 -12.25
C PHE A 192 0.48 -0.92 -11.33
N GLN A 193 0.42 -2.23 -11.11
CA GLN A 193 -0.42 -2.86 -10.09
C GLN A 193 0.45 -3.83 -9.29
N ASP A 194 0.23 -3.88 -7.97
CA ASP A 194 0.87 -4.87 -7.12
C ASP A 194 0.22 -6.26 -7.25
N GLY A 195 0.71 -7.23 -6.48
CA GLY A 195 0.19 -8.60 -6.48
C GLY A 195 -1.27 -8.71 -6.00
N TYR A 196 -1.80 -7.69 -5.31
CA TYR A 196 -3.19 -7.62 -4.84
C TYR A 196 -4.09 -6.77 -5.76
N GLY A 197 -3.59 -6.31 -6.90
CA GLY A 197 -4.32 -5.47 -7.86
C GLY A 197 -4.42 -3.99 -7.46
N THR A 198 -3.74 -3.56 -6.40
CA THR A 198 -3.66 -2.15 -6.01
C THR A 198 -2.79 -1.39 -6.99
N SER A 199 -3.32 -0.31 -7.56
CA SER A 199 -2.61 0.46 -8.58
C SER A 199 -1.95 1.74 -8.04
N ILE A 200 -0.94 2.24 -8.74
CA ILE A 200 -0.38 3.60 -8.50
C ILE A 200 -1.48 4.66 -8.53
N ARG A 201 -2.46 4.51 -9.42
CA ARG A 201 -3.61 5.40 -9.54
C ARG A 201 -4.43 5.47 -8.25
N THR A 202 -4.58 4.32 -7.58
CA THR A 202 -5.24 4.22 -6.28
C THR A 202 -4.51 5.06 -5.24
N TYR A 203 -3.19 4.94 -5.14
CA TYR A 203 -2.41 5.67 -4.12
C TYR A 203 -2.31 7.17 -4.42
N LEU A 204 -2.13 7.56 -5.68
CA LEU A 204 -2.18 8.96 -6.11
C LEU A 204 -3.49 9.64 -5.67
N LYS A 205 -4.62 8.92 -5.73
CA LYS A 205 -5.93 9.43 -5.33
C LYS A 205 -6.12 9.42 -3.81
N SER A 206 -5.88 8.29 -3.15
CA SER A 206 -6.19 8.09 -1.73
C SER A 206 -5.31 8.91 -0.79
N PHE A 207 -4.06 9.16 -1.18
CA PHE A 207 -3.08 9.88 -0.37
C PHE A 207 -2.86 11.32 -0.83
N SER A 208 -3.85 11.88 -1.52
CA SER A 208 -3.76 13.24 -2.02
C SER A 208 -4.00 14.28 -0.90
N GLY A 209 -3.27 15.39 -0.99
CA GLY A 209 -3.50 16.59 -0.19
C GLY A 209 -2.99 16.52 1.25
N TYR A 210 -2.08 15.61 1.57
CA TYR A 210 -1.30 15.71 2.81
C TYR A 210 -0.13 16.67 2.61
N ASP A 211 0.14 17.47 3.65
CA ASP A 211 1.33 18.28 3.80
C ASP A 211 2.53 17.38 4.09
N VAL A 212 3.48 17.44 3.18
CA VAL A 212 4.74 16.69 3.17
C VAL A 212 5.92 17.64 2.90
N SER A 213 5.71 18.94 3.13
CA SER A 213 6.69 19.99 2.85
C SER A 213 7.96 19.82 3.71
N ASP A 214 7.80 19.40 4.97
CA ASP A 214 8.89 19.15 5.92
C ASP A 214 9.82 17.99 5.53
N ILE A 215 9.41 17.13 4.59
CA ILE A 215 10.25 16.03 4.14
C ILE A 215 11.41 16.61 3.33
N THR A 216 12.63 16.46 3.85
CA THR A 216 13.83 16.84 3.11
C THR A 216 14.18 15.75 2.10
N ALA A 217 14.41 16.15 0.85
CA ALA A 217 14.78 15.23 -0.22
C ALA A 217 16.27 14.84 -0.11
N GLU A 218 16.55 13.56 0.11
CA GLU A 218 17.91 13.09 0.35
C GLU A 218 18.26 11.88 -0.53
N LYS A 219 19.33 12.00 -1.32
CA LYS A 219 19.72 10.97 -2.30
C LYS A 219 20.10 9.65 -1.65
N ASP A 220 20.94 9.74 -0.62
CA ASP A 220 21.63 8.62 -0.01
C ASP A 220 21.03 8.29 1.37
N ALA A 221 19.76 8.67 1.58
CA ALA A 221 19.05 8.44 2.84
C ALA A 221 19.10 6.97 3.26
N VAL A 222 19.54 6.73 4.49
CA VAL A 222 19.61 5.42 5.14
C VAL A 222 19.04 5.53 6.54
N VAL A 223 18.63 4.40 7.11
CA VAL A 223 18.21 4.34 8.50
C VAL A 223 19.41 4.66 9.39
N MET A 224 19.39 5.81 10.04
CA MET A 224 20.37 6.15 11.07
C MET A 224 20.06 5.35 12.33
N LEU A 225 20.95 4.42 12.69
CA LEU A 225 20.85 3.64 13.92
C LEU A 225 21.00 4.56 15.13
#